data_AF-M4BVQ9-F1
#
_entry.id   AF-M4BVQ9-F1
#
_cell.length_a   1.000
_cell.length_b   1.000
_cell.length_c   1.000
_cell.angle_alpha   90.00
_cell.angle_beta   90.00
_cell.angle_gamma   90.00
#
_symmetry.space_group_name_H-M   'P 1'
#
loop_
_entity.id
_entity.type
_entity.pdbx_description
1 polymer ?
#
loop_
_entity_poly.entity_id
_entity_poly.type
_entity_poly.pdbx_seq_one_letter_code
_entity_poly.pdbx_strand_id
1 'polypeptide(L)'
;MSESKPLWAPVKWAQRKEALYVTVDLPDVKDEKVTLSNTNLTFKGTSNGQEYEVTLDFLKEVDAESKESIWAKTDRNLHFYIVKKNQDEEFWPRLLTDKHLEKTNVKVDWSKFVDEDEDEGQSSFDMSALNGGGGFDINQMMAAQNASGMMGDEGSDSEDEDMPDLDPNEQ
;
A
#
# COMPACT_ATOMS: atom_id res chain seq x y z
N MET A 1 -33.00 14.92 -22.14
CA MET A 1 -31.95 14.56 -21.17
C MET A 1 -30.75 14.17 -21.99
N SER A 2 -29.74 15.02 -22.08
CA SER A 2 -28.52 14.69 -22.82
C SER A 2 -27.74 13.69 -21.96
N GLU A 3 -27.66 12.44 -22.38
CA GLU A 3 -26.73 11.48 -21.76
C GLU A 3 -25.31 11.94 -22.12
N SER A 4 -24.66 12.62 -21.18
CA SER A 4 -23.26 12.99 -21.29
C SER A 4 -22.44 11.70 -21.22
N LYS A 5 -21.76 11.34 -22.31
CA LYS A 5 -20.87 10.18 -22.30
C LYS A 5 -19.76 10.41 -21.25
N PRO A 6 -19.53 9.49 -20.32
CA PRO A 6 -18.47 9.64 -19.33
C PRO A 6 -17.11 9.71 -20.03
N LEU A 7 -16.25 10.58 -19.52
CA LEU A 7 -14.88 10.73 -20.00
C LEU A 7 -13.98 9.68 -19.37
N TRP A 8 -12.86 9.39 -20.03
CA TRP A 8 -11.87 8.50 -19.47
C TRP A 8 -11.05 9.23 -18.38
N ALA A 9 -10.91 8.62 -17.20
CA ALA A 9 -10.10 9.19 -16.12
C ALA A 9 -8.59 9.03 -16.42
N PRO A 10 -7.78 10.10 -16.34
CA PRO A 10 -6.32 9.98 -16.48
C PRO A 10 -5.73 9.18 -15.31
N VAL A 11 -4.88 8.20 -15.63
CA VAL A 11 -4.26 7.32 -14.62
C VAL A 11 -2.75 7.40 -14.70
N LYS A 12 -2.10 7.41 -13.54
CA LYS A 12 -0.66 7.19 -13.39
C LYS A 12 -0.43 5.89 -12.62
N TRP A 13 0.68 5.22 -12.87
CA TRP A 13 1.02 4.02 -12.12
C TRP A 13 2.53 3.87 -11.88
N ALA A 14 2.86 3.22 -10.79
CA ALA A 14 4.19 2.74 -10.47
C ALA A 14 4.05 1.38 -9.78
N GLN A 15 5.16 0.71 -9.55
CA GLN A 15 5.17 -0.56 -8.83
C GLN A 15 6.38 -0.67 -7.92
N ARG A 16 6.25 -1.56 -6.96
CA ARG A 16 7.31 -2.07 -6.09
C ARG A 16 7.34 -3.58 -6.21
N LYS A 17 8.28 -4.24 -5.53
CA LYS A 17 8.33 -5.69 -5.49
C LYS A 17 7.00 -6.30 -5.03
N GLU A 18 6.45 -5.79 -3.94
CA GLU A 18 5.25 -6.34 -3.28
C GLU A 18 3.92 -5.74 -3.75
N ALA A 19 3.91 -4.54 -4.32
CA ALA A 19 2.67 -3.78 -4.56
C ALA A 19 2.68 -2.92 -5.82
N LEU A 20 1.47 -2.51 -6.23
CA LEU A 20 1.20 -1.57 -7.31
C LEU A 20 0.68 -0.27 -6.73
N TYR A 21 1.18 0.84 -7.25
CA TYR A 21 0.70 2.18 -6.96
C TYR A 21 -0.06 2.67 -8.16
N VAL A 22 -1.35 2.90 -8.02
CA VAL A 22 -2.18 3.50 -9.08
C VAL A 22 -2.70 4.83 -8.58
N THR A 23 -2.65 5.86 -9.42
CA THR A 23 -3.13 7.20 -9.10
C THR A 23 -4.11 7.63 -10.18
N VAL A 24 -5.36 7.91 -9.80
CA VAL A 24 -6.33 8.57 -10.69
C VAL A 24 -6.16 10.07 -10.53
N ASP A 25 -5.68 10.73 -11.59
CA ASP A 25 -5.25 12.13 -11.60
C ASP A 25 -6.43 13.09 -11.85
N LEU A 26 -7.44 13.00 -10.99
CA LEU A 26 -8.64 13.83 -11.05
C LEU A 26 -8.79 14.65 -9.76
N PRO A 27 -8.88 15.99 -9.85
CA PRO A 27 -9.16 16.83 -8.69
C PRO A 27 -10.66 16.84 -8.35
N ASP A 28 -10.98 17.17 -7.11
CA ASP A 28 -12.34 17.46 -6.62
C ASP A 28 -13.38 16.39 -7.00
N VAL A 29 -12.98 15.12 -6.97
CA VAL A 29 -13.87 14.01 -7.31
C VAL A 29 -15.02 13.93 -6.30
N LYS A 30 -16.23 13.69 -6.80
CA LYS A 30 -17.46 13.46 -6.03
C LYS A 30 -18.14 12.19 -6.53
N ASP A 31 -18.98 11.61 -5.67
CA ASP A 31 -19.75 10.40 -5.99
C ASP A 31 -18.85 9.26 -6.48
N GLU A 32 -17.67 9.11 -5.86
CA GLU A 32 -16.73 8.07 -6.23
C GLU A 32 -17.27 6.68 -5.95
N LYS A 33 -17.14 5.81 -6.94
CA LYS A 33 -17.40 4.38 -6.85
C LYS A 33 -16.16 3.64 -7.31
N VAL A 34 -15.49 3.02 -6.34
CA VAL A 34 -14.33 2.17 -6.56
C VAL A 34 -14.75 0.72 -6.41
N THR A 35 -14.31 -0.13 -7.33
CA THR A 35 -14.45 -1.58 -7.22
C THR A 35 -13.14 -2.20 -7.62
N LEU A 36 -12.46 -2.80 -6.64
CA LEU A 36 -11.23 -3.55 -6.82
C LEU A 36 -11.57 -5.05 -6.80
N SER A 37 -11.12 -5.76 -7.81
CA SER A 37 -11.17 -7.22 -7.91
C SER A 37 -9.74 -7.74 -8.10
N ASN A 38 -9.55 -9.06 -7.96
CA ASN A 38 -8.22 -9.68 -8.13
C ASN A 38 -7.62 -9.51 -9.53
N THR A 39 -8.42 -9.13 -10.53
CA THR A 39 -7.97 -8.96 -11.92
C THR A 39 -8.22 -7.57 -12.48
N ASN A 40 -9.01 -6.74 -11.80
CA ASN A 40 -9.34 -5.43 -12.34
C ASN A 40 -9.63 -4.37 -11.27
N LEU A 41 -9.48 -3.11 -11.66
CA LEU A 41 -9.90 -1.95 -10.89
C LEU A 41 -10.86 -1.12 -11.74
N THR A 42 -12.06 -0.89 -11.23
CA THR A 42 -13.04 0.00 -11.83
C THR A 42 -13.23 1.22 -10.95
N PHE A 43 -13.14 2.41 -11.54
CA PHE A 43 -13.44 3.68 -10.91
C PHE A 43 -14.50 4.41 -11.72
N LYS A 44 -15.46 5.01 -11.02
CA LYS A 44 -16.38 6.02 -11.54
C LYS A 44 -16.45 7.19 -10.57
N GLY A 45 -16.57 8.40 -11.07
CA GLY A 45 -16.76 9.58 -10.23
C GLY A 45 -16.96 10.83 -11.06
N THR A 46 -17.43 11.90 -10.43
CA THR A 46 -17.68 13.19 -11.07
C THR A 46 -16.61 14.19 -10.65
N SER A 47 -15.93 14.82 -11.60
CA SER A 47 -14.98 15.91 -11.36
C SER A 47 -15.38 17.13 -12.17
N ASN A 48 -15.42 18.32 -11.54
CA ASN A 48 -15.78 19.58 -12.21
C ASN A 48 -17.11 19.54 -13.01
N GLY A 49 -18.08 18.76 -12.53
CA GLY A 49 -19.38 18.60 -13.20
C GLY A 49 -19.37 17.66 -14.41
N GLN A 50 -18.28 16.92 -14.64
CA GLN A 50 -18.13 15.95 -15.71
C GLN A 50 -17.93 14.55 -15.12
N GLU A 51 -18.65 13.56 -15.65
CA GLU A 51 -18.51 12.16 -15.23
C GLU A 51 -17.28 11.54 -15.85
N TYR A 52 -16.51 10.84 -15.03
CA TYR A 52 -15.32 10.09 -15.42
C TYR A 52 -15.47 8.63 -15.03
N GLU A 53 -15.00 7.75 -15.91
CA GLU A 53 -14.88 6.33 -15.64
C GLU A 53 -13.56 5.76 -16.16
N VAL A 54 -13.08 4.71 -15.51
CA VAL A 54 -11.92 3.93 -15.95
C VAL A 54 -12.05 2.50 -15.45
N THR A 55 -11.76 1.54 -16.34
CA THR A 55 -11.60 0.13 -15.99
C THR A 55 -10.18 -0.27 -16.37
N LEU A 56 -9.43 -0.78 -15.40
CA LEU A 56 -8.06 -1.23 -15.53
C LEU A 56 -8.02 -2.74 -15.32
N ASP A 57 -7.90 -3.50 -16.41
CA ASP A 57 -7.70 -4.95 -16.34
C ASP A 57 -6.20 -5.25 -16.19
N PHE A 58 -5.82 -5.70 -14.99
CA PHE A 58 -4.43 -5.92 -14.60
C PHE A 58 -3.78 -7.03 -15.40
N LEU A 59 -2.49 -6.88 -15.68
CA LEU A 59 -1.69 -7.87 -16.40
C LEU A 59 -1.65 -9.23 -15.68
N LYS A 60 -1.52 -9.21 -14.36
CA LYS A 60 -1.52 -10.40 -13.49
C LYS A 60 -2.49 -10.20 -12.32
N GLU A 61 -2.66 -11.24 -11.51
CA GLU A 61 -3.56 -11.18 -10.36
C GLU A 61 -2.99 -10.31 -9.22
N VAL A 62 -3.88 -9.57 -8.58
CA VAL A 62 -3.65 -8.80 -7.35
C VAL A 62 -4.46 -9.39 -6.20
N ASP A 63 -4.09 -9.05 -4.99
CA ASP A 63 -4.84 -9.41 -3.79
C ASP A 63 -5.78 -8.26 -3.40
N ALA A 64 -7.03 -8.31 -3.87
CA ALA A 64 -8.04 -7.31 -3.54
C ALA A 64 -8.61 -7.47 -2.12
N GLU A 65 -8.43 -8.63 -1.50
CA GLU A 65 -8.95 -8.93 -0.15
C GLU A 65 -7.91 -8.62 0.94
N SER A 66 -6.65 -8.44 0.57
CA SER A 66 -5.61 -7.99 1.49
C SER A 66 -6.00 -6.67 2.15
N LYS A 67 -5.83 -6.61 3.48
CA LYS A 67 -6.05 -5.39 4.27
C LYS A 67 -5.09 -4.26 3.92
N GLU A 68 -3.97 -4.60 3.28
CA GLU A 68 -2.98 -3.65 2.83
C GLU A 68 -3.40 -2.99 1.51
N SER A 69 -4.25 -3.65 0.71
CA SER A 69 -4.82 -3.08 -0.50
C SER A 69 -5.83 -1.98 -0.14
N ILE A 70 -5.33 -0.75 -0.01
CA ILE A 70 -6.07 0.42 0.40
C ILE A 70 -6.11 1.48 -0.70
N TRP A 71 -7.12 2.34 -0.64
CA TRP A 71 -7.15 3.55 -1.46
C TRP A 71 -7.50 4.75 -0.60
N ALA A 72 -6.96 5.90 -1.00
CA ALA A 72 -7.16 7.17 -0.33
C ALA A 72 -7.49 8.23 -1.38
N LYS A 73 -8.50 9.03 -1.09
CA LYS A 73 -8.89 10.18 -1.89
C LYS A 73 -8.30 11.44 -1.28
N THR A 74 -7.67 12.26 -2.11
CA THR A 74 -7.26 13.62 -1.78
C THR A 74 -8.08 14.61 -2.60
N ASP A 75 -7.94 15.91 -2.32
CA ASP A 75 -8.58 16.96 -3.11
C ASP A 75 -8.05 17.03 -4.56
N ARG A 76 -6.87 16.46 -4.83
CA ARG A 76 -6.20 16.56 -6.13
C ARG A 76 -6.25 15.29 -6.94
N ASN A 77 -6.30 14.13 -6.30
CA ASN A 77 -6.18 12.83 -6.93
C ASN A 77 -6.63 11.71 -5.98
N LEU A 78 -6.83 10.52 -6.54
CA LEU A 78 -7.06 9.31 -5.77
C LEU A 78 -5.85 8.40 -5.89
N HIS A 79 -5.34 7.93 -4.76
CA HIS A 79 -4.23 7.00 -4.68
C HIS A 79 -4.73 5.62 -4.28
N PHE A 80 -4.18 4.61 -4.94
CA PHE A 80 -4.45 3.21 -4.71
C PHE A 80 -3.13 2.52 -4.45
N TYR A 81 -3.07 1.79 -3.34
CA TYR A 81 -2.03 0.83 -3.03
C TYR A 81 -2.65 -0.56 -3.14
N ILE A 82 -2.14 -1.38 -4.04
CA ILE A 82 -2.73 -2.67 -4.37
C ILE A 82 -1.64 -3.73 -4.24
N VAL A 83 -1.81 -4.67 -3.32
CA VAL A 83 -0.83 -5.74 -3.11
C VAL A 83 -0.88 -6.73 -4.26
N LYS A 84 0.30 -7.11 -4.77
CA LYS A 84 0.43 -8.15 -5.78
C LYS A 84 0.19 -9.51 -5.10
N LYS A 85 -0.55 -10.39 -5.78
CA LYS A 85 -0.81 -11.73 -5.24
C LYS A 85 0.46 -12.57 -5.13
N ASN A 86 1.35 -12.45 -6.12
CA ASN A 86 2.66 -13.09 -6.13
C ASN A 86 3.75 -12.03 -5.95
N GLN A 87 4.31 -11.93 -4.75
CA GLN A 87 5.36 -10.95 -4.40
C GLN A 87 6.77 -11.43 -4.76
N ASP A 88 6.94 -12.73 -5.02
CA ASP A 88 8.20 -13.34 -5.46
C ASP A 88 8.44 -13.22 -6.97
N GLU A 89 7.48 -12.68 -7.72
CA GLU A 89 7.60 -12.51 -9.17
C GLU A 89 8.36 -11.24 -9.55
N GLU A 90 9.00 -11.30 -10.73
CA GLU A 90 9.62 -10.14 -11.37
C GLU A 90 8.63 -9.00 -11.59
N PHE A 91 9.17 -7.78 -11.65
CA PHE A 91 8.41 -6.57 -11.92
C PHE A 91 7.59 -6.71 -13.19
N TRP A 92 6.40 -6.12 -13.16
CA TRP A 92 5.49 -6.23 -14.28
C TRP A 92 6.00 -5.36 -15.43
N PRO A 93 6.14 -5.88 -16.66
CA PRO A 93 6.60 -5.08 -17.79
C PRO A 93 5.59 -4.00 -18.20
N ARG A 94 4.34 -4.11 -17.73
CA ARG A 94 3.23 -3.21 -18.00
C ARG A 94 2.11 -3.40 -16.98
N LEU A 95 1.23 -2.42 -16.81
CA LEU A 95 0.13 -2.51 -15.84
C LEU A 95 -1.03 -3.36 -16.35
N LEU A 96 -1.40 -3.19 -17.63
CA LEU A 96 -2.65 -3.69 -18.18
C LEU A 96 -2.43 -4.82 -19.18
N THR A 97 -3.45 -5.65 -19.32
CA THR A 97 -3.51 -6.63 -20.43
C THR A 97 -3.63 -5.92 -21.78
N ASP A 98 -4.45 -4.87 -21.86
CA ASP A 98 -4.65 -4.03 -23.04
C ASP A 98 -3.56 -2.97 -23.21
N LYS A 99 -2.67 -3.22 -24.18
CA LYS A 99 -1.55 -2.33 -24.53
C LYS A 99 -2.00 -0.99 -25.13
N HIS A 100 -3.15 -0.95 -25.81
CA HIS A 100 -3.63 0.28 -26.46
C HIS A 100 -4.19 1.24 -25.41
N LEU A 101 -4.96 0.69 -24.47
CA LEU A 101 -5.50 1.45 -23.35
C LEU A 101 -4.38 2.03 -22.49
N GLU A 102 -3.38 1.20 -22.18
CA GLU A 102 -2.24 1.63 -21.39
C GLU A 102 -1.50 2.81 -22.05
N LYS A 103 -1.16 2.69 -23.33
CA LYS A 103 -0.42 3.76 -24.04
C LYS A 103 -1.17 5.08 -24.14
N THR A 104 -2.50 5.06 -24.15
CA THR A 104 -3.30 6.25 -24.40
C THR A 104 -3.65 6.96 -23.10
N ASN A 105 -3.97 6.19 -22.06
CA ASN A 105 -4.63 6.72 -20.86
C ASN A 105 -3.88 6.45 -19.55
N VAL A 106 -2.85 5.61 -19.57
CA VAL A 106 -2.05 5.26 -18.40
C VAL A 106 -0.64 5.79 -18.58
N LYS A 107 -0.12 6.51 -17.59
CA LYS A 107 1.25 7.05 -17.61
C LYS A 107 2.05 6.48 -16.46
N VAL A 108 3.37 6.39 -16.63
CA VAL A 108 4.24 6.04 -15.50
C VAL A 108 4.28 7.20 -14.51
N ASP A 109 4.14 6.89 -13.22
CA ASP A 109 4.28 7.84 -12.13
C ASP A 109 5.76 7.96 -11.74
N TRP A 110 6.49 8.83 -12.43
CA TRP A 110 7.91 9.08 -12.17
C TRP A 110 8.21 9.60 -10.76
N SER A 111 7.21 10.08 -10.01
CA SER A 111 7.40 10.50 -8.61
C SER A 111 7.46 9.33 -7.63
N LYS A 112 6.90 8.18 -8.02
CA LYS A 112 6.84 6.94 -7.20
C LYS A 112 7.62 5.78 -7.82
N PHE A 113 8.09 5.94 -9.05
CA PHE A 113 8.88 4.95 -9.78
C PHE A 113 10.20 4.70 -9.05
N VAL A 114 10.50 3.43 -8.83
CA VAL A 114 11.80 2.95 -8.36
C VAL A 114 12.20 1.78 -9.23
N ASP A 115 13.46 1.82 -9.66
CA ASP A 115 14.05 0.76 -10.48
C ASP A 115 14.28 -0.51 -9.64
N GLU A 116 14.28 -1.66 -10.32
CA GLU A 116 14.36 -3.00 -9.70
C GLU A 116 15.58 -3.16 -8.77
N ASP A 117 16.71 -2.55 -9.12
CA ASP A 117 17.97 -2.62 -8.36
C ASP A 117 18.00 -1.67 -7.14
N GLU A 118 17.10 -0.67 -7.06
CA GLU A 118 17.02 0.30 -5.96
C GLU A 118 15.98 -0.08 -4.89
N ASP A 119 15.16 -1.12 -5.13
CA ASP A 119 14.12 -1.59 -4.20
C ASP A 119 14.68 -2.44 -3.04
N GLU A 120 16.00 -2.44 -2.80
CA GLU A 120 16.67 -3.26 -1.78
C GLU A 120 16.62 -2.72 -0.33
N GLY A 121 15.84 -1.69 0.00
CA GLY A 121 15.87 -1.24 1.41
C GLY A 121 15.03 -0.04 1.86
N GLN A 122 14.04 0.42 1.10
CA GLN A 122 13.17 1.52 1.54
C GLN A 122 11.70 1.12 1.52
N SER A 123 11.35 0.03 2.20
CA SER A 123 9.99 -0.14 2.75
C SER A 123 9.85 0.77 3.98
N SER A 124 9.86 2.07 3.74
CA SER A 124 9.47 3.07 4.72
C SER A 124 8.60 4.05 3.96
N PHE A 125 7.30 3.75 3.90
CA PHE A 125 6.30 4.77 3.65
C PHE A 125 6.67 5.95 4.56
N ASP A 126 7.06 7.07 3.96
CA ASP A 126 7.48 8.24 4.70
C ASP A 126 6.25 8.84 5.39
N MET A 127 5.93 8.31 6.58
CA MET A 127 4.91 8.84 7.48
C MET A 127 5.19 10.30 7.86
N SER A 128 6.38 10.85 7.56
CA SER A 128 6.64 12.29 7.72
C SER A 128 5.73 13.15 6.82
N ALA A 129 5.27 12.61 5.68
CA ALA A 129 4.29 13.28 4.82
C ALA A 129 2.89 13.37 5.47
N LEU A 130 2.59 12.50 6.46
CA LEU A 130 1.39 12.57 7.30
C LEU A 130 1.60 13.43 8.57
N ASN A 131 2.84 13.76 8.92
CA ASN A 131 3.19 14.53 10.11
C ASN A 131 2.99 16.06 9.96
N GLY A 132 2.53 16.52 8.80
CA GLY A 132 2.24 17.94 8.55
C GLY A 132 1.00 18.51 9.26
N GLY A 133 0.34 17.74 10.14
CA GLY A 133 -1.04 18.00 10.55
C GLY A 133 -1.38 17.90 12.05
N GLY A 134 -0.41 17.92 12.96
CA GLY A 134 -0.67 18.17 14.38
C GLY A 134 -0.04 17.19 15.37
N GLY A 135 1.05 17.64 16.00
CA GLY A 135 1.30 17.49 17.45
C GLY A 135 1.54 16.11 18.07
N PHE A 136 1.51 15.01 17.32
CA PHE A 136 1.79 13.67 17.87
C PHE A 136 3.13 13.14 17.37
N ASP A 137 4.16 13.37 18.18
CA ASP A 137 5.53 12.97 17.90
C ASP A 137 5.71 11.45 18.19
N ILE A 138 5.63 10.63 17.14
CA ILE A 138 5.81 9.17 17.21
C ILE A 138 7.19 8.79 17.76
N ASN A 139 8.22 9.62 17.55
CA ASN A 139 9.54 9.40 18.17
C ASN A 139 9.46 9.44 19.70
N GLN A 140 8.57 10.25 20.28
CA GLN A 140 8.37 10.29 21.73
C GLN A 140 7.64 9.03 22.24
N MET A 141 6.72 8.48 21.45
CA MET A 141 6.00 7.25 21.81
C MET A 141 6.89 6.00 21.69
N MET A 142 7.76 5.94 20.67
CA MET A 142 8.73 4.85 20.49
C MET A 142 9.84 4.92 21.56
N ALA A 143 10.28 6.12 21.94
CA ALA A 143 11.18 6.32 23.07
C ALA A 143 10.55 5.91 24.41
N ALA A 144 9.25 6.20 24.62
CA ALA A 144 8.53 5.78 25.83
C ALA A 144 8.33 4.26 25.90
N GLN A 145 8.09 3.60 24.76
CA GLN A 145 7.96 2.13 24.70
C GLN A 145 9.32 1.43 24.89
N ASN A 146 10.41 2.01 24.37
CA ASN A 146 11.77 1.51 24.60
C ASN A 146 12.23 1.74 26.05
N ALA A 147 11.85 2.87 26.67
CA ALA A 147 12.12 3.14 28.08
C ALA A 147 11.29 2.23 29.03
N SER A 148 10.09 1.81 28.64
CA SER A 148 9.25 0.89 29.42
C SER A 148 9.73 -0.57 29.36
N GLY A 149 10.64 -0.92 28.44
CA GLY A 149 11.25 -2.25 28.34
C GLY A 149 12.52 -2.43 29.17
N MET A 150 13.07 -1.35 29.76
CA MET A 150 14.33 -1.36 30.52
C MET A 150 14.15 -1.07 32.02
N MET A 151 12.92 -1.00 32.54
CA MET A 151 12.59 -0.80 33.97
C MET A 151 11.76 -1.99 34.49
N GLY A 152 12.33 -3.18 34.37
CA GLY A 152 11.78 -4.43 34.89
C GLY A 152 12.84 -5.28 35.58
N ASP A 153 13.71 -4.63 36.35
CA ASP A 153 14.59 -5.26 37.34
C ASP A 153 14.27 -4.63 38.69
N GLU A 154 13.55 -5.36 39.55
CA GLU A 154 13.75 -5.43 41.01
C GLU A 154 12.65 -6.29 41.66
N GLY A 155 13.03 -7.51 42.05
CA GLY A 155 12.58 -8.12 43.30
C GLY A 155 11.35 -9.05 43.27
N SER A 156 11.59 -10.36 43.21
CA SER A 156 11.05 -11.27 44.23
C SER A 156 11.83 -12.59 44.25
N ASP A 157 12.43 -12.82 45.40
CA ASP A 157 13.11 -14.02 45.86
C ASP A 157 12.10 -15.14 46.19
N SER A 158 12.65 -16.35 46.39
CA SER A 158 12.09 -17.53 47.09
C SER A 158 11.44 -18.69 46.29
N GLU A 159 12.21 -19.79 46.21
CA GLU A 159 11.85 -21.21 46.52
C GLU A 159 10.78 -21.89 45.62
N ASP A 160 10.91 -23.12 45.10
CA ASP A 160 11.70 -24.31 45.46
C ASP A 160 11.48 -25.40 44.36
N GLU A 161 12.44 -26.33 44.25
CA GLU A 161 12.32 -27.77 43.84
C GLU A 161 11.62 -28.10 42.50
N ASP A 162 12.25 -28.71 41.48
CA ASP A 162 12.82 -30.07 41.49
C ASP A 162 13.55 -30.29 40.14
N MET A 163 14.89 -30.30 40.13
CA MET A 163 15.67 -30.69 38.94
C MET A 163 16.04 -32.17 39.04
N PRO A 164 15.76 -33.01 38.02
CA PRO A 164 16.11 -34.42 38.06
C PRO A 164 17.63 -34.64 37.97
N ASP A 165 18.14 -35.46 38.89
CA ASP A 165 19.53 -35.91 39.04
C ASP A 165 20.14 -36.41 37.71
N LEU A 166 21.30 -35.84 37.35
CA LEU A 166 22.20 -36.39 36.34
C LEU A 166 23.20 -37.31 37.06
N ASP A 167 22.92 -38.60 37.02
CA ASP A 167 23.80 -39.66 37.55
C ASP A 167 25.06 -39.80 36.67
N PRO A 168 26.29 -39.58 37.19
CA PRO A 168 27.52 -39.82 36.46
C PRO A 168 28.21 -41.05 37.03
N ASN A 169 27.67 -42.25 36.80
CA ASN A 169 28.44 -43.48 36.98
C ASN A 169 27.81 -44.72 36.29
N GLU A 170 28.21 -44.99 35.06
CA GLU A 170 28.26 -46.38 34.56
C GLU A 170 29.61 -46.65 33.90
N GLN A 171 30.05 -47.89 34.07
CA GLN A 171 31.39 -48.47 34.02
C GLN A 171 32.10 -48.42 32.67
#